data_AF-A0AAV8VA97-F1
#
_entry.id   AF-A0AAV8VA97-F1
#
_cell.length_a   1.000
_cell.length_b   1.000
_cell.length_c   1.000
_cell.angle_alpha   90.00
_cell.angle_beta   90.00
_cell.angle_gamma   90.00
#
_symmetry.space_group_name_H-M   'P 1'
#
loop_
_entity.id
_entity.type
_entity.pdbx_description
1 polymer ?
#
loop_
_entity_poly.entity_id
_entity_poly.type
_entity_poly.pdbx_seq_one_letter_code
_entity_poly.pdbx_strand_id
1 'polypeptide(L)'
;MANLSEVESNGVILNVSVYTGILDSKGGKGHAANVVLHLMDGKLNYGHSVFMDNFYKSCALANTLLEKDTYCTGTLRSDRKNNPKEVLSAKLAEGNNVA
;
A
#
# COMPACT_ATOMS: atom_id res chain seq x y z
N MET A 1 0.65 6.85 -13.17
CA MET A 1 2.05 6.39 -13.05
C MET A 1 2.30 6.09 -11.59
N ALA A 2 2.93 4.95 -11.28
CA ALA A 2 3.33 4.57 -9.94
C ALA A 2 4.80 4.16 -9.96
N ASN A 3 5.56 4.54 -8.93
CA ASN A 3 6.98 4.23 -8.81
C ASN A 3 7.28 3.65 -7.43
N LEU A 4 8.31 2.80 -7.38
CA LEU A 4 8.96 2.36 -6.16
C LEU A 4 10.36 2.99 -6.12
N SER A 5 10.70 3.60 -5.00
CA SER A 5 12.01 4.22 -4.78
C SER A 5 12.54 3.91 -3.39
N GLU A 6 13.87 3.88 -3.26
CA GLU A 6 14.52 3.75 -1.97
C GLU A 6 14.49 5.07 -1.20
N VAL A 7 14.37 4.97 0.12
CA VAL A 7 14.40 6.12 1.04
C VAL A 7 15.85 6.36 1.48
N GLU A 8 16.76 6.44 0.52
CA GLU A 8 18.16 6.85 0.75
C GLU A 8 18.37 8.28 0.24
N SER A 9 19.45 8.94 0.68
CA SER A 9 19.75 10.35 0.39
C SER A 9 19.77 10.69 -1.11
N ASN A 10 19.96 9.70 -1.98
CA ASN A 10 20.04 9.84 -3.42
C ASN A 10 18.74 9.43 -4.16
N GLY A 11 17.75 8.84 -3.48
CA GLY A 11 16.40 8.58 -4.01
C GLY A 11 16.37 7.79 -5.32
N VAL A 12 16.94 6.58 -5.34
CA VAL A 12 16.96 5.75 -6.56
C VAL A 12 15.56 5.18 -6.84
N ILE A 13 15.09 5.36 -8.09
CA ILE A 13 13.87 4.72 -8.59
C ILE A 13 14.22 3.28 -8.97
N LEU A 14 13.61 2.31 -8.29
CA LEU A 14 13.83 0.88 -8.51
C LEU A 14 12.93 0.32 -9.61
N ASN A 15 11.67 0.78 -9.66
CA ASN A 15 10.69 0.26 -10.60
C ASN A 15 9.62 1.32 -10.90
N VAL A 16 9.08 1.30 -12.12
CA VAL A 16 8.06 2.22 -12.60
C VAL A 16 7.01 1.46 -13.40
N SER A 17 5.74 1.72 -13.11
CA SER A 17 4.61 1.23 -13.88
C SER A 17 3.78 2.40 -14.39
N VAL A 18 3.62 2.47 -15.72
CA VAL A 18 2.77 3.46 -16.39
C VAL A 18 1.32 2.98 -16.36
N TYR A 19 0.41 3.87 -16.00
CA TYR A 19 -1.02 3.58 -16.01
C TYR A 19 -1.57 3.83 -17.42
N THR A 20 -2.17 2.81 -18.03
CA THR A 20 -2.68 2.86 -19.41
C THR A 20 -4.20 2.76 -19.49
N GLY A 21 -4.90 3.02 -18.39
CA GLY A 21 -6.36 3.02 -18.36
C GLY A 21 -6.94 1.62 -18.54
N ILE A 22 -7.86 1.48 -19.49
CA ILE A 22 -8.54 0.21 -19.80
C ILE A 22 -7.56 -0.84 -20.32
N LEU A 23 -6.45 -0.41 -20.92
CA LEU A 23 -5.40 -1.30 -21.45
C LEU A 23 -4.38 -1.73 -20.39
N ASP A 24 -4.59 -1.36 -19.13
CA ASP A 24 -3.67 -1.75 -18.07
C ASP A 24 -3.83 -3.24 -17.75
N SER A 25 -2.77 -4.01 -17.99
CA SER A 25 -2.72 -5.45 -17.71
C SER A 25 -2.91 -5.79 -16.23
N LYS A 26 -2.72 -4.82 -15.33
CA LYS A 26 -2.97 -4.94 -13.88
C LYS A 26 -4.35 -4.44 -13.49
N GLY A 27 -5.18 -4.06 -14.46
CA GLY A 27 -6.54 -3.57 -14.28
C GLY A 27 -7.48 -4.59 -13.62
N GLY A 28 -8.70 -4.14 -13.34
CA GLY A 28 -9.74 -4.98 -12.72
C GLY A 28 -9.78 -4.91 -11.20
N LYS A 29 -10.40 -5.94 -10.58
CA LYS A 29 -10.62 -5.97 -9.13
C LYS A 29 -9.28 -6.01 -8.40
N GLY A 30 -9.06 -5.04 -7.52
CA GLY A 30 -7.82 -4.97 -6.74
C GLY A 30 -6.65 -4.31 -7.47
N HIS A 31 -6.89 -3.54 -8.54
CA HIS A 31 -5.86 -2.84 -9.32
C HIS A 31 -4.74 -2.20 -8.47
N ALA A 32 -5.11 -1.46 -7.43
CA ALA A 32 -4.16 -0.84 -6.50
C ALA A 32 -3.18 -1.85 -5.86
N ALA A 33 -3.69 -2.97 -5.37
CA ALA A 33 -2.87 -4.03 -4.79
C ALA A 33 -1.99 -4.70 -5.86
N ASN A 34 -2.52 -4.94 -7.06
CA ASN A 34 -1.77 -5.53 -8.17
C ASN A 34 -0.59 -4.63 -8.58
N VAL A 35 -0.79 -3.31 -8.61
CA VAL A 35 0.28 -2.35 -8.90
C VAL A 35 1.38 -2.41 -7.83
N VAL A 36 1.03 -2.44 -6.54
CA VAL A 36 2.01 -2.53 -5.45
C VAL A 36 2.80 -3.84 -5.53
N LEU A 37 2.12 -4.98 -5.66
CA LEU A 37 2.77 -6.28 -5.74
C LEU A 37 3.70 -6.39 -6.95
N HIS A 38 3.31 -5.80 -8.08
CA HIS A 38 4.17 -5.75 -9.27
C HIS A 38 5.40 -4.86 -9.07
N LEU A 39 5.24 -3.69 -8.45
CA LEU A 39 6.38 -2.81 -8.19
C LEU A 39 7.38 -3.45 -7.20
N MET A 40 6.87 -4.24 -6.26
CA MET A 40 7.65 -4.99 -5.26
C MET A 40 8.18 -6.33 -5.77
N ASP A 41 7.91 -6.71 -7.03
CA ASP A 41 8.36 -7.99 -7.56
C ASP A 41 9.89 -8.12 -7.49
N GLY A 42 10.38 -9.28 -7.06
CA GLY A 42 11.80 -9.50 -6.75
C GLY A 42 12.33 -8.84 -5.46
N LYS A 43 11.50 -8.09 -4.73
CA LYS A 43 11.85 -7.40 -3.46
C LYS A 43 10.99 -7.83 -2.27
N LEU A 44 10.11 -8.81 -2.45
CA LEU A 44 9.32 -9.40 -1.37
C LEU A 44 10.15 -10.44 -0.60
N ASN A 45 9.83 -10.66 0.67
CA ASN A 45 10.46 -11.62 1.59
C ASN A 45 11.87 -11.26 2.08
N TYR A 46 12.19 -9.97 2.16
CA TYR A 46 13.50 -9.48 2.61
C TYR A 46 13.42 -8.51 3.81
N GLY A 47 12.30 -8.48 4.53
CA GLY A 47 12.09 -7.58 5.67
C GLY A 47 11.97 -6.09 5.30
N HIS A 48 11.72 -5.76 4.03
CA HIS A 48 11.61 -4.37 3.59
C HIS A 48 10.35 -3.68 4.14
N SER A 49 10.41 -2.36 4.30
CA SER A 49 9.27 -1.52 4.65
C SER A 49 8.87 -0.62 3.47
N VAL A 50 7.65 -0.78 2.97
CA VAL A 50 7.10 0.03 1.88
C VAL A 50 6.20 1.14 2.42
N PHE A 51 6.49 2.37 2.02
CA PHE A 51 5.68 3.55 2.32
C PHE A 51 4.83 3.88 1.10
N MET A 52 3.50 3.95 1.27
CA MET A 52 2.57 4.11 0.16
C MET A 52 1.44 5.08 0.49
N ASP A 53 0.93 5.74 -0.54
CA ASP A 53 -0.25 6.61 -0.47
C ASP A 53 -1.53 5.82 -0.14
N ASN A 54 -2.54 6.51 0.39
CA ASN A 54 -3.84 5.93 0.73
C ASN A 54 -4.56 5.27 -0.46
N PHE A 55 -4.28 5.69 -1.69
CA PHE A 55 -4.86 5.09 -2.89
C PHE A 55 -4.43 3.63 -3.05
N TYR A 56 -3.21 3.31 -2.64
CA TYR A 56 -2.66 1.96 -2.76
C TYR A 56 -2.94 1.09 -1.53
N LYS A 57 -3.37 1.68 -0.41
CA LYS A 57 -3.53 0.97 0.85
C LYS A 57 -4.88 0.27 1.02
N SER A 58 -4.84 -0.91 1.62
CA SER A 58 -5.98 -1.62 2.22
C SER A 58 -5.50 -2.61 3.28
N CYS A 59 -6.37 -2.99 4.24
CA CYS A 59 -6.04 -4.01 5.25
C CYS A 59 -5.68 -5.36 4.62
N ALA A 60 -6.39 -5.75 3.54
CA ALA A 60 -6.10 -6.99 2.83
C ALA A 60 -4.69 -7.00 2.22
N LEU A 61 -4.28 -5.90 1.56
CA LEU A 61 -2.93 -5.78 1.01
C LEU A 61 -1.87 -5.78 2.13
N ALA A 62 -2.14 -5.11 3.25
CA ALA A 62 -1.23 -5.10 4.39
C ALA A 62 -0.95 -6.52 4.92
N ASN A 63 -2.00 -7.36 5.03
CA ASN A 63 -1.84 -8.76 5.43
C ASN A 63 -1.04 -9.56 4.40
N THR A 64 -1.33 -9.41 3.11
CA THR A 64 -0.57 -10.09 2.04
C THR A 64 0.91 -9.70 2.03
N LEU A 65 1.24 -8.44 2.30
CA LEU A 65 2.64 -7.99 2.41
C LEU A 65 3.30 -8.56 3.66
N LEU A 66 2.59 -8.59 4.79
CA LEU A 66 3.09 -9.16 6.04
C LEU A 66 3.38 -10.66 5.92
N GLU A 67 2.50 -11.42 5.25
CA GLU A 67 2.74 -12.83 4.90
C GLU A 67 3.99 -13.04 4.03
N LYS A 68 4.45 -11.99 3.35
CA LYS A 68 5.65 -11.98 2.50
C LYS A 68 6.81 -11.21 3.14
N ASP A 69 6.87 -11.19 4.48
CA ASP A 69 7.91 -10.51 5.26
C ASP A 69 8.23 -9.12 4.72
N THR A 70 7.17 -8.35 4.45
CA THR A 70 7.23 -6.99 3.91
C THR A 70 6.27 -6.12 4.70
N TYR A 71 6.80 -5.12 5.39
CA TYR A 71 6.00 -4.21 6.20
C TYR A 71 5.48 -3.06 5.36
N CYS A 72 4.34 -2.46 5.74
CA CYS A 72 3.82 -1.30 5.03
C CYS A 72 3.39 -0.17 5.96
N THR A 73 3.59 1.08 5.54
CA THR A 73 3.28 2.30 6.32
C THR A 73 2.64 3.35 5.43
N GLY A 74 1.85 4.26 6.01
CA GLY A 74 1.02 5.24 5.30
C GLY A 74 -0.43 5.28 5.80
N THR A 75 -1.25 6.13 5.20
CA THR A 75 -2.63 6.38 5.65
C THR A 75 -3.64 5.42 5.02
N LEU A 76 -4.71 5.11 5.76
CA LEU A 76 -5.81 4.26 5.31
C LEU A 76 -7.04 5.13 5.05
N ARG A 77 -7.65 5.00 3.87
CA ARG A 77 -8.87 5.76 3.52
C ARG A 77 -10.08 5.11 4.20
N SER A 78 -10.89 5.92 4.88
CA SER A 78 -12.00 5.45 5.73
C SER A 78 -13.11 4.72 4.96
N ASP A 79 -13.33 5.09 3.70
CA ASP A 79 -14.33 4.50 2.80
C ASP A 79 -13.91 3.14 2.19
N ARG A 80 -12.73 2.62 2.54
CA ARG A 80 -12.26 1.32 2.06
C ARG A 80 -13.02 0.19 2.75
N LYS A 81 -13.34 -0.84 1.98
CA LYS A 81 -13.98 -2.05 2.47
C LYS A 81 -13.05 -2.78 3.44
N ASN A 82 -13.65 -3.47 4.42
CA ASN A 82 -12.98 -4.34 5.38
C ASN A 82 -12.04 -3.61 6.36
N ASN A 83 -12.16 -2.30 6.51
CA ASN A 83 -11.55 -1.60 7.63
C ASN A 83 -12.25 -2.03 8.94
N PRO A 84 -11.52 -2.14 10.07
CA PRO A 84 -12.12 -2.43 11.37
C PRO A 84 -13.19 -1.42 11.75
N LYS A 85 -14.36 -1.90 12.20
CA LYS A 85 -15.50 -1.03 12.54
C LYS A 85 -15.19 -0.17 13.75
N GLU A 86 -14.41 -0.70 14.66
CA GLU A 86 -13.94 -0.05 15.89
C GLU A 86 -13.17 1.22 15.54
N VAL A 87 -12.25 1.13 14.56
CA VAL A 87 -11.46 2.26 14.07
C VAL A 87 -12.33 3.30 13.36
N LEU A 88 -13.29 2.85 12.53
CA LEU A 88 -14.17 3.77 11.78
C LEU A 88 -15.22 4.48 12.64
N SER A 89 -15.65 3.86 13.73
CA SER A 89 -16.70 4.40 14.62
C SER A 89 -16.15 5.20 15.80
N ALA A 90 -14.84 5.15 16.02
CA ALA A 90 -14.17 5.86 17.10
C ALA A 90 -14.33 7.39 16.95
N LYS A 91 -14.85 8.03 18.00
CA LYS A 91 -14.77 9.49 18.18
C LYS A 91 -13.61 9.79 19.09
N LEU A 92 -12.53 10.32 18.53
CA LEU A 92 -11.29 10.61 19.26
C LEU A 92 -11.24 12.09 19.66
N ALA A 93 -10.82 12.34 20.90
CA ALA A 93 -10.35 13.66 21.30
C ALA A 93 -8.89 13.85 20.85
N GLU A 94 -8.45 15.11 20.79
CA GLU A 94 -7.07 15.43 20.44
C GLU A 94 -6.06 14.72 21.36
N GLY A 95 -5.05 14.08 20.78
CA GLY A 95 -4.04 13.32 21.51
C GLY A 95 -4.41 11.86 21.85
N ASN A 96 -5.62 11.40 21.53
CA ASN A 96 -6.01 9.99 21.69
C ASN A 96 -5.88 9.17 20.39
N ASN A 97 -5.71 7.86 20.55
CA ASN A 97 -5.64 6.88 19.46
C ASN A 97 -6.59 5.68 19.70
N VAL A 98 -6.89 4.96 18.64
CA VAL A 98 -7.59 3.67 18.66
C VAL A 98 -6.71 2.65 17.95
N ALA A 99 -6.59 1.45 18.53
CA ALA A 99 -5.84 0.33 17.99
C ALA A 99 -6.78 -0.83 17.69
#